data_AF-A0AAV2EA23-F1
#
_entry.id   AF-A0AAV2EA23-F1
#
_cell.length_a   1.000
_cell.length_b   1.000
_cell.length_c   1.000
_cell.angle_alpha   90.00
_cell.angle_beta   90.00
_cell.angle_gamma   90.00
#
_symmetry.space_group_name_H-M   'P 1'
#
loop_
_entity.id
_entity.type
_entity.pdbx_description
1 polymer ?
#
loop_
_entity_poly.entity_id
_entity_poly.type
_entity_poly.pdbx_seq_one_letter_code
_entity_poly.pdbx_strand_id
1 'polypeptide(L)'
;MFGSEVLLELQGKQVKFGKLSNSDPLPHGWKKCSIFFNLPYWKDNLLRYNLDVMHIEKNVCDNILWTILNVSGKSKDSVKSRLDMALMKIRHGLHPKRHVSGKLKIPIAAFSLNTKEKKTFGKVLKSVKVPDGYAANISRCVNLKNKSILGLKSHDSHILMQQLLPLAIRRLLLEQLASR
;
A
#
# COMPACT_ATOMS: atom_id res chain seq x y z
N MET A 1 7.04 -25.01 15.91
CA MET A 1 6.19 -25.65 14.91
C MET A 1 6.52 -25.06 13.54
N PHE A 2 7.13 -25.87 12.70
CA PHE A 2 7.14 -25.85 11.23
C PHE A 2 6.02 -25.05 10.58
N GLY A 3 6.33 -24.14 9.65
CA GLY A 3 5.31 -23.67 8.75
C GLY A 3 4.67 -24.80 7.93
N SER A 4 5.48 -25.74 7.45
CA SER A 4 5.01 -26.98 6.84
C SER A 4 4.09 -27.79 7.76
N GLU A 5 4.44 -27.93 9.04
CA GLU A 5 3.67 -28.70 10.04
C GLU A 5 2.26 -28.15 10.27
N VAL A 6 2.12 -26.84 10.49
CA VAL A 6 0.80 -26.21 10.65
C VAL A 6 -0.01 -26.28 9.34
N LEU A 7 0.64 -26.23 8.17
CA LEU A 7 -0.07 -26.37 6.88
C LEU A 7 -0.64 -27.79 6.72
N LEU A 8 0.10 -28.81 7.17
CA LEU A 8 -0.37 -30.18 7.22
C LEU A 8 -1.53 -30.34 8.21
N GLU A 9 -1.46 -29.74 9.41
CA GLU A 9 -2.55 -29.77 10.39
C GLU A 9 -3.84 -29.08 9.90
N LEU A 10 -3.71 -28.08 9.04
CA LEU A 10 -4.82 -27.32 8.47
C LEU A 10 -5.30 -27.88 7.12
N GLN A 11 -4.63 -28.91 6.59
CA GLN A 11 -4.96 -29.48 5.29
C GLN A 11 -6.33 -30.17 5.33
N GLY A 12 -7.20 -29.85 4.37
CA GLY A 12 -8.56 -30.42 4.28
C GLY A 12 -9.58 -29.79 5.24
N LYS A 13 -9.20 -28.82 6.08
CA LYS A 13 -10.13 -28.13 7.00
C LYS A 13 -10.78 -26.94 6.30
N GLN A 14 -12.11 -26.94 6.21
CA GLN A 14 -12.85 -25.78 5.69
C GLN A 14 -12.92 -24.65 6.71
N VAL A 15 -12.60 -23.44 6.27
CA VAL A 15 -12.64 -22.23 7.08
C VAL A 15 -13.97 -21.53 6.84
N LYS A 16 -14.89 -21.63 7.80
CA LYS A 16 -16.10 -20.80 7.80
C LYS A 16 -15.78 -19.43 8.38
N PHE A 17 -16.11 -18.37 7.65
CA PHE A 17 -16.04 -17.00 8.17
C PHE A 17 -17.22 -16.75 9.11
N GLY A 18 -16.97 -16.34 10.37
CA GLY A 18 -18.02 -16.03 11.34
C GLY A 18 -17.63 -16.37 12.78
N LYS A 19 -18.61 -16.33 13.70
CA LYS A 19 -18.45 -16.90 15.04
C LYS A 19 -18.27 -18.42 14.91
N LEU A 20 -17.20 -18.94 15.52
CA LEU A 20 -16.99 -20.37 15.59
C LEU A 20 -18.07 -21.02 16.47
N SER A 21 -18.58 -22.16 16.02
CA SER A 21 -19.34 -23.10 16.84
C SER A 21 -18.42 -24.21 17.33
N ASN A 22 -18.79 -24.90 18.42
CA ASN A 22 -18.00 -26.01 18.96
C ASN A 22 -17.80 -27.19 17.97
N SER A 23 -18.49 -27.19 16.83
CA SER A 23 -18.38 -28.22 15.78
C SER A 23 -17.45 -27.83 14.62
N ASP A 24 -16.72 -26.72 14.70
CA ASP A 24 -15.82 -26.31 13.61
C ASP A 24 -14.54 -27.16 13.58
N PRO A 25 -14.07 -27.56 12.39
CA PRO A 25 -13.01 -28.58 12.25
C PRO A 25 -11.60 -28.09 12.64
N LEU A 26 -11.44 -26.89 13.18
CA LEU A 26 -10.13 -26.27 13.43
C LEU A 26 -9.40 -26.92 14.63
N PRO A 27 -8.05 -27.00 14.60
CA PRO A 27 -7.29 -27.48 15.76
C PRO A 27 -7.51 -26.62 17.00
N HIS A 28 -7.32 -27.20 18.19
CA HIS A 28 -7.50 -26.49 19.46
C HIS A 28 -6.66 -25.19 19.49
N GLY A 29 -7.28 -24.07 19.91
CA GLY A 29 -6.65 -22.75 19.95
C GLY A 29 -6.71 -21.94 18.64
N TRP A 30 -7.12 -22.54 17.52
CA TRP A 30 -7.24 -21.84 16.24
C TRP A 30 -8.63 -21.23 16.06
N LYS A 31 -8.69 -19.90 16.00
CA LYS A 31 -9.96 -19.17 15.76
C LYS A 31 -10.25 -18.89 14.27
N LYS A 32 -9.21 -18.87 13.44
CA LYS A 32 -9.28 -18.50 12.02
C LYS A 32 -8.03 -18.97 11.29
N CYS A 33 -8.16 -19.44 10.06
CA CYS A 33 -7.04 -19.49 9.12
C CYS A 33 -7.01 -18.19 8.30
N SER A 34 -5.88 -17.49 8.34
CA SER A 34 -5.67 -16.32 7.48
C SER A 34 -5.57 -16.74 6.00
N ILE A 35 -5.98 -15.86 5.08
CA ILE A 35 -5.74 -16.05 3.64
C ILE A 35 -4.25 -16.20 3.30
N PHE A 36 -3.37 -15.74 4.19
CA PHE A 36 -1.93 -15.85 4.02
C PHE A 36 -1.44 -17.30 3.95
N PHE A 37 -2.21 -18.27 4.47
CA PHE A 37 -1.91 -19.70 4.33
C PHE A 37 -1.91 -20.20 2.87
N ASN A 38 -2.54 -19.47 1.95
CA ASN A 38 -2.53 -19.80 0.53
C ASN A 38 -1.28 -19.27 -0.21
N LEU A 39 -0.44 -18.46 0.44
CA LEU A 39 0.73 -17.88 -0.20
C LEU A 39 1.85 -18.93 -0.29
N PRO A 40 2.51 -19.12 -1.45
CA PRO A 40 3.50 -20.17 -1.65
C PRO A 40 4.66 -20.14 -0.64
N TYR A 41 5.04 -18.94 -0.20
CA TYR A 41 6.13 -18.71 0.75
C TYR A 41 5.70 -18.81 2.23
N TRP A 42 4.41 -18.96 2.52
CA TRP A 42 3.94 -18.99 3.91
C TRP A 42 4.46 -20.19 4.68
N LYS A 43 4.74 -21.30 3.99
CA LYS A 43 5.41 -22.50 4.53
C LYS A 43 6.83 -22.25 5.03
N ASP A 44 7.51 -21.26 4.46
CA ASP A 44 8.91 -20.96 4.74
C ASP A 44 9.08 -19.93 5.88
N ASN A 45 7.98 -19.32 6.36
CA ASN A 45 7.99 -18.37 7.47
C ASN A 45 8.17 -19.09 8.81
N LEU A 46 9.27 -18.79 9.51
CA LEU A 46 9.60 -19.32 10.85
C LEU A 46 8.59 -18.90 11.95
N LEU A 47 8.05 -17.68 11.89
CA LEU A 47 7.13 -17.13 12.90
C LEU A 47 5.93 -16.44 12.24
N ARG A 48 4.89 -17.21 11.93
CA ARG A 48 3.71 -16.77 11.16
C ARG A 48 2.76 -15.83 11.87
N TYR A 49 2.77 -15.87 13.20
CA TYR A 49 1.96 -15.01 14.06
C TYR A 49 2.69 -13.73 14.45
N ASN A 50 3.96 -13.57 14.09
CA ASN A 50 4.76 -12.39 14.42
C ASN A 50 4.90 -11.46 13.20
N LEU A 51 3.75 -11.04 12.64
CA LEU A 51 3.75 -9.97 11.64
C LEU A 51 3.93 -8.65 12.37
N ASP A 52 5.02 -7.95 12.07
CA ASP A 52 5.23 -6.59 12.55
C ASP A 52 4.33 -5.63 11.75
N VAL A 53 3.06 -5.57 12.17
CA VAL A 53 2.01 -4.78 11.51
C VAL A 53 2.44 -3.32 11.38
N MET A 54 3.09 -2.76 12.41
CA MET A 54 3.55 -1.37 12.40
C MET A 54 4.55 -1.11 11.27
N HIS A 55 5.56 -1.96 11.13
CA HIS A 55 6.56 -1.79 10.06
C HIS A 55 6.00 -2.12 8.68
N ILE A 56 5.10 -3.11 8.57
CA ILE A 56 4.42 -3.44 7.31
C ILE A 56 3.58 -2.25 6.85
N GLU A 57 2.74 -1.70 7.72
CA GLU A 57 1.89 -0.57 7.42
C GLU A 57 2.71 0.67 7.05
N LYS A 58 3.80 0.94 7.78
CA LYS A 58 4.72 2.01 7.42
C LYS A 58 5.27 1.82 6.00
N ASN A 59 5.74 0.62 5.68
CA ASN A 59 6.27 0.32 4.35
C ASN A 59 5.21 0.47 3.26
N VAL A 60 3.98 0.02 3.51
CA VAL A 60 2.85 0.19 2.57
C VAL A 60 2.54 1.68 2.39
N CYS A 61 2.45 2.44 3.47
CA CYS A 61 2.20 3.88 3.46
C CYS A 61 3.26 4.62 2.63
N ASP A 62 4.53 4.38 2.91
CA ASP A 62 5.65 5.00 2.20
C ASP A 62 5.60 4.71 0.70
N ASN A 63 5.34 3.44 0.32
CA ASN A 63 5.22 3.05 -1.08
C ASN A 63 4.04 3.75 -1.77
N ILE A 64 2.88 3.87 -1.12
CA ILE A 64 1.73 4.59 -1.66
C ILE A 64 2.09 6.06 -1.85
N LEU A 65 2.68 6.71 -0.85
CA LEU A 65 3.10 8.10 -0.92
C LEU A 65 4.11 8.35 -2.05
N TRP A 66 5.14 7.51 -2.20
CA TRP A 66 6.12 7.65 -3.27
C TRP A 66 5.51 7.47 -4.65
N THR A 67 4.50 6.60 -4.77
CA THR A 67 3.80 6.32 -6.02
C THR A 67 2.88 7.49 -6.42
N ILE A 68 2.02 7.99 -5.52
CA ILE A 68 1.13 9.11 -5.81
C ILE A 68 1.90 10.42 -6.00
N LEU A 69 2.99 10.63 -5.25
CA LEU A 69 3.86 11.79 -5.39
C LEU A 69 4.88 11.63 -6.52
N ASN A 70 4.89 10.50 -7.23
CA ASN A 70 5.83 10.18 -8.32
C ASN A 70 7.28 10.58 -7.97
N VAL A 71 7.79 10.05 -6.86
CA VAL A 71 9.15 10.32 -6.37
C VAL A 71 10.12 9.40 -7.10
N SER A 72 11.03 10.02 -7.87
CA SER A 72 12.04 9.29 -8.63
C SER A 72 12.88 8.37 -7.73
N GLY A 73 13.08 7.13 -8.16
CA GLY A 73 13.89 6.13 -7.47
C GLY A 73 13.24 5.49 -6.23
N LYS A 74 12.05 5.94 -5.79
CA LYS A 74 11.36 5.37 -4.63
C LYS A 74 10.03 4.70 -4.96
N SER A 75 9.34 5.18 -6.00
CA SER A 75 8.08 4.59 -6.45
C SER A 75 8.26 3.13 -6.89
N LYS A 76 7.30 2.26 -6.57
CA LYS A 76 7.22 0.88 -7.12
C LYS A 76 6.72 0.85 -8.55
N ASP A 77 6.19 1.98 -9.05
CA ASP A 77 5.84 2.16 -10.45
C ASP A 77 7.09 2.53 -11.27
N SER A 78 7.84 1.51 -11.69
CA SER A 78 9.10 1.64 -12.42
C SER A 78 8.97 1.33 -13.91
N VAL A 79 10.01 1.65 -14.70
CA VAL A 79 10.07 1.26 -16.13
C VAL A 79 9.91 -0.24 -16.32
N LYS A 80 10.56 -1.04 -15.47
CA LYS A 80 10.48 -2.51 -15.51
C LYS A 80 9.05 -2.98 -15.26
N SER A 81 8.43 -2.47 -14.19
CA SER A 81 7.03 -2.76 -13.85
C SER A 81 6.08 -2.42 -15.01
N ARG A 82 6.37 -1.36 -15.76
CA ARG A 82 5.59 -0.92 -16.92
C ARG A 82 5.78 -1.82 -18.15
N LEU A 83 6.98 -2.37 -18.34
CA LEU A 83 7.26 -3.39 -19.35
C LEU A 83 6.61 -4.73 -18.99
N ASP A 84 6.64 -5.12 -17.72
CA ASP A 84 5.99 -6.34 -17.22
C ASP A 84 4.47 -6.26 -17.45
N MET A 85 3.83 -5.11 -17.17
CA MET A 85 2.42 -4.88 -17.50
C MET A 85 2.13 -5.00 -19.00
N ALA A 86 3.06 -4.59 -19.86
CA ALA A 86 2.93 -4.74 -21.31
C ALA A 86 3.06 -6.21 -21.74
N LEU A 87 4.02 -6.94 -21.17
CA LEU A 87 4.20 -8.38 -21.38
C LEU A 87 2.96 -9.17 -20.97
N MET A 88 2.38 -8.83 -19.81
CA MET A 88 1.15 -9.42 -19.28
C MET A 88 -0.12 -8.94 -20.01
N LYS A 89 0.00 -8.00 -20.96
CA LYS A 89 -1.12 -7.41 -21.72
C LYS A 89 -2.22 -6.80 -20.83
N ILE A 90 -1.85 -6.18 -19.71
CA ILE A 90 -2.77 -5.49 -18.79
C ILE A 90 -2.52 -3.99 -18.79
N ARG A 91 -3.57 -3.17 -18.56
CA ARG A 91 -3.46 -1.70 -18.39
C ARG A 91 -2.75 -0.99 -19.56
N HIS A 92 -3.20 -1.21 -20.79
CA HIS A 92 -2.61 -0.67 -22.03
C HIS A 92 -2.28 0.83 -22.00
N GLY A 93 -3.11 1.65 -21.34
CA GLY A 93 -2.86 3.09 -21.19
C GLY A 93 -1.57 3.45 -20.43
N LEU A 94 -1.02 2.50 -19.66
CA LEU A 94 0.19 2.65 -18.87
C LEU A 94 1.45 2.10 -19.57
N HIS A 95 1.31 1.45 -20.73
CA HIS A 95 2.42 0.81 -21.43
C HIS A 95 3.47 1.84 -21.90
N PRO A 96 4.77 1.52 -21.80
CA PRO A 96 5.81 2.36 -22.36
C PRO A 96 5.64 2.53 -23.88
N LYS A 97 5.67 3.77 -24.37
CA LYS A 97 5.55 4.09 -25.79
C LYS A 97 6.92 4.47 -26.35
N ARG A 98 7.28 3.97 -27.53
CA ARG A 98 8.47 4.46 -28.24
C ARG A 98 8.16 5.83 -28.83
N HIS A 99 8.99 6.81 -28.50
CA HIS A 99 8.95 8.12 -29.14
C HIS A 99 9.64 8.06 -30.50
N VAL A 100 9.34 9.01 -31.38
CA VAL A 100 9.94 9.15 -32.72
C VAL A 100 11.47 9.22 -32.66
N SER A 101 12.01 9.74 -31.55
CA SER A 101 13.45 9.83 -31.27
C SER A 101 14.08 8.54 -30.73
N GLY A 102 13.38 7.42 -30.75
CA GLY A 102 13.84 6.12 -30.22
C GLY A 102 13.81 5.99 -28.69
N LYS A 103 13.64 7.10 -27.95
CA LYS A 103 13.54 7.08 -26.48
C LYS A 103 12.21 6.49 -26.00
N LEU A 104 12.27 5.71 -24.93
CA LEU A 104 11.09 5.15 -24.28
C LEU A 104 10.38 6.21 -23.44
N LYS A 105 9.13 6.53 -23.78
CA LYS A 105 8.28 7.46 -23.04
C LYS A 105 7.31 6.68 -22.17
N ILE A 106 7.37 6.89 -20.85
CA ILE A 106 6.45 6.27 -19.91
C ILE A 106 5.27 7.22 -19.67
N PRO A 107 4.03 6.80 -19.96
CA PRO A 107 2.87 7.62 -19.68
C PRO A 107 2.69 7.80 -18.17
N ILE A 108 2.41 9.03 -17.75
CA ILE A 108 2.10 9.35 -16.35
C ILE A 108 0.82 8.58 -15.97
N ALA A 109 0.85 7.90 -14.82
CA ALA A 109 -0.34 7.20 -14.32
C ALA A 109 -1.40 8.20 -13.82
N ALA A 110 -2.67 7.81 -13.94
CA ALA A 110 -3.80 8.59 -13.43
C ALA A 110 -3.83 8.71 -11.89
N PHE A 111 -3.03 7.90 -11.18
CA PHE A 111 -2.86 8.02 -9.73
C PHE A 111 -1.70 8.94 -9.33
N SER A 112 -0.91 9.43 -10.29
CA SER A 112 0.24 10.30 -10.02
C SER A 112 -0.18 11.76 -10.03
N LEU A 113 -0.02 12.43 -8.90
CA LEU A 113 -0.34 13.84 -8.75
C LEU A 113 0.58 14.71 -9.60
N ASN A 114 0.00 15.73 -10.26
CA ASN A 114 0.77 16.78 -10.93
C ASN A 114 1.38 17.76 -9.90
N THR A 115 2.21 18.71 -10.38
CA THR A 115 2.90 19.64 -9.47
C THR A 115 1.94 20.50 -8.62
N LYS A 116 0.79 20.92 -9.15
CA LYS A 116 -0.20 21.72 -8.42
C LYS A 116 -0.89 20.87 -7.37
N GLU A 117 -1.31 19.66 -7.74
CA GLU A 117 -1.95 18.71 -6.85
C GLU A 117 -1.03 18.26 -5.71
N LYS A 118 0.25 18.01 -5.97
CA LYS A 118 1.23 17.70 -4.89
C LYS A 118 1.32 18.84 -3.86
N LYS A 119 1.26 20.09 -4.31
CA LYS A 119 1.24 21.25 -3.39
C LYS A 119 -0.06 21.30 -2.59
N THR A 120 -1.21 21.07 -3.22
CA THR A 120 -2.50 21.02 -2.54
C THR A 120 -2.54 19.88 -1.52
N PHE A 121 -2.10 18.68 -1.89
CA PHE A 121 -1.97 17.52 -1.02
C PHE A 121 -1.13 17.84 0.22
N GLY A 122 0.08 18.40 0.03
CA GLY A 122 0.92 18.81 1.13
C GLY A 122 0.30 19.90 2.01
N LYS A 123 -0.43 20.86 1.43
CA LYS A 123 -1.14 21.91 2.22
C LYS A 123 -2.23 21.31 3.09
N VAL A 124 -3.00 20.35 2.57
CA VAL A 124 -4.02 19.63 3.35
C VAL A 124 -3.35 18.95 4.55
N LEU A 125 -2.30 18.17 4.33
CA LEU A 125 -1.59 17.49 5.42
C LEU A 125 -0.96 18.47 6.42
N LYS A 126 -0.46 19.63 5.98
CA LYS A 126 0.04 20.67 6.89
C LYS A 126 -1.03 21.33 7.74
N SER A 127 -2.28 21.35 7.27
CA SER A 127 -3.41 21.93 7.99
C SER A 127 -4.03 20.98 9.02
N VAL A 128 -3.67 19.69 8.98
CA VAL A 128 -4.17 18.70 9.93
C VAL A 128 -3.73 19.07 11.34
N LYS A 129 -4.72 19.24 12.22
CA LYS A 129 -4.53 19.34 13.68
C LYS A 129 -5.25 18.16 14.31
N VAL A 130 -4.57 17.50 15.23
CA VAL A 130 -5.11 16.35 15.97
C VAL A 130 -5.01 16.62 17.47
N PRO A 131 -5.84 15.98 18.30
CA PRO A 131 -5.71 16.06 19.76
C PRO A 131 -4.34 15.62 20.25
N ASP A 132 -3.95 16.07 21.44
CA ASP A 132 -2.70 15.63 22.05
C ASP A 132 -2.71 14.11 22.29
N GLY A 133 -1.54 13.48 22.12
CA GLY A 133 -1.40 12.02 22.18
C GLY A 133 -1.98 11.24 20.98
N TYR A 134 -2.68 11.89 20.04
CA TYR A 134 -3.31 11.19 18.92
C TYR A 134 -2.32 10.82 17.80
N ALA A 135 -1.53 11.77 17.31
CA ALA A 135 -0.46 11.52 16.33
C ALA A 135 0.62 12.60 16.48
N ALA A 136 1.80 12.36 15.93
CA ALA A 136 2.82 13.40 15.86
C ALA A 136 2.35 14.55 14.96
N ASN A 137 3.00 15.71 15.06
CA ASN A 137 2.72 16.85 14.20
C ASN A 137 3.15 16.57 12.75
N ILE A 138 2.23 16.02 11.95
CA ILE A 138 2.42 15.64 10.54
C ILE A 138 2.89 16.83 9.70
N SER A 139 2.53 18.07 10.07
CA SER A 139 2.97 19.28 9.36
C SER A 139 4.49 19.40 9.29
N ARG A 140 5.21 18.88 10.30
CA ARG A 140 6.69 18.85 10.33
C ARG A 140 7.28 17.86 9.33
N CYS A 141 6.55 16.81 8.99
CA CYS A 141 6.97 15.78 8.03
C CYS A 141 6.78 16.22 6.57
N VAL A 142 6.02 17.30 6.32
CA VAL A 142 5.66 17.75 4.97
C VAL A 142 6.57 18.89 4.49
N ASN A 143 7.28 18.65 3.38
CA ASN A 143 8.06 19.67 2.69
C ASN A 143 7.37 20.13 1.40
N LEU A 144 6.79 21.33 1.41
CA LEU A 144 6.09 21.90 0.26
C LEU A 144 7.03 22.34 -0.89
N LYS A 145 8.28 22.70 -0.59
CA LYS A 145 9.26 23.08 -1.62
C LYS A 145 9.66 21.85 -2.43
N ASN A 146 9.99 20.77 -1.72
CA ASN A 146 10.43 19.50 -2.32
C ASN A 146 9.26 18.59 -2.71
N LYS A 147 8.01 18.97 -2.36
CA LYS A 147 6.78 18.19 -2.61
C LYS A 147 6.89 16.76 -2.07
N SER A 148 7.52 16.62 -0.91
CA SER A 148 7.87 15.34 -0.29
C SER A 148 7.36 15.26 1.14
N ILE A 149 7.19 14.03 1.62
CA ILE A 149 6.83 13.72 3.00
C ILE A 149 7.88 12.75 3.53
N LEU A 150 8.49 13.08 4.65
CA LEU A 150 9.60 12.33 5.25
C LEU A 150 9.48 12.36 6.78
N GLY A 151 9.98 11.30 7.44
CA GLY A 151 10.07 11.24 8.90
C GLY A 151 8.77 10.86 9.61
N LEU A 152 7.79 10.28 8.90
CA LEU A 152 6.63 9.66 9.53
C LEU A 152 7.09 8.41 10.31
N LYS A 153 6.64 8.30 11.56
CA LYS A 153 6.81 7.06 12.33
C LYS A 153 5.72 6.07 11.93
N SER A 154 5.84 4.83 12.41
CA SER A 154 4.88 3.76 12.09
C SER A 154 3.46 4.13 12.52
N HIS A 155 3.29 4.68 13.73
CA HIS A 155 1.99 5.16 14.20
C HIS A 155 1.42 6.29 13.32
N ASP A 156 2.22 7.28 12.96
CA ASP A 156 1.75 8.39 12.10
C ASP A 156 1.38 7.90 10.70
N SER A 157 2.12 6.91 10.19
CA SER A 157 1.84 6.26 8.91
C SER A 157 0.51 5.50 8.94
N HIS A 158 0.22 4.82 10.04
CA HIS A 158 -1.07 4.16 10.28
C HIS A 158 -2.23 5.16 10.25
N ILE A 159 -2.14 6.23 11.04
CA ILE A 159 -3.15 7.32 11.04
C ILE A 159 -3.29 7.95 9.66
N LEU A 160 -2.17 8.20 8.98
CA LEU A 160 -2.18 8.77 7.65
C LEU A 160 -2.93 7.85 6.68
N MET A 161 -2.62 6.57 6.62
CA MET A 161 -3.29 5.64 5.69
C MET A 161 -4.77 5.47 5.98
N GLN A 162 -5.14 5.29 7.25
CA GLN A 162 -6.52 4.97 7.61
C GLN A 162 -7.47 6.16 7.50
N GLN A 163 -6.98 7.37 7.80
CA GLN A 163 -7.88 8.52 8.00
C GLN A 163 -7.56 9.70 7.09
N LEU A 164 -6.29 10.11 7.03
CA LEU A 164 -5.94 11.39 6.40
C LEU A 164 -5.71 11.27 4.90
N LEU A 165 -5.10 10.18 4.45
CA LEU A 165 -4.76 9.94 3.05
C LEU A 165 -6.01 9.90 2.17
N PRO A 166 -7.09 9.16 2.52
CA PRO A 166 -8.33 9.19 1.74
C PRO A 166 -8.91 10.60 1.61
N LEU A 167 -8.89 11.39 2.70
CA LEU A 167 -9.37 12.77 2.69
C LEU A 167 -8.49 13.68 1.82
N ALA A 168 -7.18 13.53 1.92
CA ALA A 168 -6.21 14.35 1.21
C ALA A 168 -6.21 14.09 -0.31
N ILE A 169 -6.51 12.86 -0.74
CA ILE A 169 -6.58 12.50 -2.17
C ILE A 169 -7.99 12.58 -2.75
N ARG A 170 -9.04 12.65 -1.92
CA ARG A 170 -10.46 12.59 -2.36
C ARG A 170 -10.75 13.55 -3.52
N ARG A 171 -10.32 14.80 -3.42
CA ARG A 171 -10.57 15.81 -4.47
C ARG A 171 -9.49 15.88 -5.55
N LEU A 172 -8.38 15.15 -5.39
CA LEU A 172 -7.25 15.21 -6.32
C LEU A 172 -7.26 14.06 -7.32
N LEU A 173 -7.54 12.84 -6.85
CA LEU A 173 -7.49 11.63 -7.67
C LEU A 173 -8.86 11.19 -8.20
N LEU A 174 -9.96 11.49 -7.50
CA LEU A 174 -11.30 11.11 -7.98
C LEU A 174 -11.68 11.83 -9.27
N GLU A 175 -11.31 13.11 -9.43
CA GLU A 175 -11.55 13.82 -10.70
C GLU A 175 -10.76 13.20 -11.86
N GLN A 176 -9.52 12.77 -11.63
CA GLN A 176 -8.69 12.16 -12.68
C GLN A 176 -9.14 10.75 -13.07
N LEU A 177 -9.69 9.98 -12.12
CA LEU A 177 -10.19 8.63 -12.35
C LEU A 177 -11.63 8.60 -12.89
N ALA A 178 -12.44 9.64 -12.61
CA ALA A 178 -13.81 9.75 -13.11
C ALA A 178 -13.93 10.41 -14.49
N SER A 179 -12.90 11.12 -14.96
CA SER A 179 -12.90 11.90 -16.22
C SER A 179 -12.24 11.20 -17.41
N ARG A 180 -11.94 9.89 -17.32
CA ARG A 180 -11.24 9.14 -18.39
C ARG A 180 -11.75 7.72 -18.56
#